data_AF-A0A7C3DCV5-F1
#
_entry.id   AF-A0A7C3DCV5-F1
#
_cell.length_a   1.000
_cell.length_b   1.000
_cell.length_c   1.000
_cell.angle_alpha   90.00
_cell.angle_beta   90.00
_cell.angle_gamma   90.00
#
_symmetry.space_group_name_H-M   'P 1'
#
loop_
_entity.id
_entity.type
_entity.pdbx_description
1 polymer ?
#
loop_
_entity_poly.entity_id
_entity_poly.type
_entity_poly.pdbx_seq_one_letter_code
_entity_poly.pdbx_strand_id
1 'polypeptide(L)'
;AKRVRNETAIGLNAVSVSYAAVDLAKQIFGDLRPRHALLIGAGKMAELAARHLRRAGCGRISVTNRTRARAEQMAALVEGAVIDYESFQTRLHEMDIVLASSGATDYILRKEDVRAVLRKRQNRPVFLIDIAVPRNIDPAVDELENAYLYDIDDLGREVEANRQARQREAEEAEQIIQEEVQRLIERFRTREVAPVIVGLQQRLDELAREELERWRGKLGVDAERAEALEAYTRSLLNKVAHGPIVEIRRAAALPEGDRILTVIRRMFRLEES
;
A
#
# COMPACT_ATOMS: atom_id res chain seq x y z
N ALA A 1 0.77 9.16 1.82
CA ALA A 1 0.72 7.90 2.60
C ALA A 1 -0.49 7.02 2.30
N LYS A 2 -1.74 7.45 2.61
CA LYS A 2 -2.95 6.63 2.34
C LYS A 2 -3.17 6.34 0.84
N ARG A 3 -2.95 7.35 -0.02
CA ARG A 3 -3.00 7.21 -1.49
C ARG A 3 -1.98 6.21 -2.01
N VAL A 4 -0.69 6.43 -1.72
CA VAL A 4 0.39 5.48 -2.04
C VAL A 4 0.05 4.04 -1.64
N ARG A 5 -0.50 3.80 -0.45
CA ARG A 5 -0.88 2.43 -0.02
C ARG A 5 -2.09 1.81 -0.76
N ASN A 6 -2.98 2.63 -1.30
CA ASN A 6 -4.19 2.19 -1.98
C ASN A 6 -4.02 2.12 -3.50
N GLU A 7 -3.14 2.96 -4.02
CA GLU A 7 -2.89 3.15 -5.46
C GLU A 7 -1.61 2.44 -5.91
N THR A 8 -0.75 1.98 -4.98
CA THR A 8 0.44 1.18 -5.31
C THR A 8 0.56 -0.07 -4.42
N ALA A 9 1.14 -1.13 -4.98
CA ALA A 9 1.45 -2.39 -4.32
C ALA A 9 2.73 -2.31 -3.46
N ILE A 10 3.34 -1.13 -3.31
CA ILE A 10 4.59 -0.92 -2.54
C ILE A 10 4.47 -1.35 -1.06
N GLY A 11 3.24 -1.43 -0.53
CA GLY A 11 2.94 -1.87 0.82
C GLY A 11 2.93 -3.39 1.03
N LEU A 12 3.08 -4.20 -0.03
CA LEU A 12 3.18 -5.66 0.09
C LEU A 12 4.60 -6.03 0.58
N ASN A 13 4.65 -6.61 1.78
CA ASN A 13 5.87 -6.84 2.57
C ASN A 13 6.99 -7.61 1.83
N ALA A 14 8.22 -7.46 2.31
CA ALA A 14 9.44 -8.13 1.82
C ALA A 14 9.22 -9.64 1.53
N VAL A 15 9.54 -10.06 0.29
CA VAL A 15 9.30 -11.42 -0.18
C VAL A 15 10.39 -12.33 0.39
N SER A 16 10.08 -13.04 1.47
CA SER A 16 10.89 -14.19 1.89
C SER A 16 10.51 -15.40 1.05
N VAL A 17 11.40 -16.39 0.95
CA VAL A 17 11.12 -17.73 0.37
C VAL A 17 9.80 -18.30 0.92
N SER A 18 9.56 -18.08 2.21
CA SER A 18 8.34 -18.47 2.92
C SER A 18 7.07 -17.76 2.47
N TYR A 19 7.17 -16.53 1.96
CA TYR A 19 6.04 -15.79 1.40
C TYR A 19 5.75 -16.21 -0.04
N ALA A 20 6.79 -16.36 -0.88
CA ALA A 20 6.65 -16.86 -2.24
C ALA A 20 5.96 -18.24 -2.28
N ALA A 21 6.29 -19.11 -1.33
CA ALA A 21 5.60 -20.39 -1.12
C ALA A 21 4.08 -20.23 -0.95
N VAL A 22 3.63 -19.22 -0.21
CA VAL A 22 2.19 -18.97 0.01
C VAL A 22 1.51 -18.42 -1.23
N ASP A 23 2.17 -17.53 -1.97
CA ASP A 23 1.61 -16.95 -3.19
C ASP A 23 1.47 -18.01 -4.29
N LEU A 24 2.48 -18.86 -4.48
CA LEU A 24 2.39 -20.02 -5.38
C LEU A 24 1.26 -20.97 -4.96
N ALA A 25 1.12 -21.25 -3.66
CA ALA A 25 0.00 -22.08 -3.17
C ALA A 25 -1.36 -21.48 -3.53
N LYS A 26 -1.52 -20.14 -3.46
CA LYS A 26 -2.76 -19.45 -3.88
C LYS A 26 -2.97 -19.49 -5.39
N GLN A 27 -1.91 -19.40 -6.19
CA GLN A 27 -2.02 -19.54 -7.64
C GLN A 27 -2.50 -20.95 -8.03
N ILE A 28 -1.99 -21.99 -7.36
CA ILE A 28 -2.36 -23.38 -7.64
C ILE A 28 -3.77 -23.71 -7.13
N PHE A 29 -4.11 -23.28 -5.91
CA PHE A 29 -5.33 -23.75 -5.23
C PHE A 29 -6.44 -22.70 -5.08
N GLY A 30 -6.16 -21.44 -5.37
CA GLY A 30 -7.02 -20.31 -5.05
C GLY A 30 -7.16 -20.13 -3.55
N ASP A 31 -8.32 -20.50 -3.03
CA ASP A 31 -8.62 -20.45 -1.59
C ASP A 31 -7.85 -21.53 -0.81
N LEU A 32 -7.14 -21.10 0.23
CA LEU A 32 -6.36 -21.97 1.13
C LEU A 32 -7.18 -22.48 2.32
N ARG A 33 -8.34 -21.89 2.62
CA ARG A 33 -9.21 -22.33 3.73
C ARG A 33 -9.60 -23.81 3.69
N PRO A 34 -9.92 -24.43 2.54
CA PRO A 34 -10.23 -25.86 2.50
C PRO A 34 -8.98 -26.76 2.48
N ARG A 35 -7.76 -26.19 2.47
CA ARG A 35 -6.53 -26.93 2.21
C ARG A 35 -5.88 -27.47 3.47
N HIS A 36 -5.23 -28.62 3.31
CA HIS A 36 -4.43 -29.25 4.36
C HIS A 36 -2.95 -29.21 3.99
N ALA A 37 -2.13 -28.55 4.81
CA ALA A 37 -0.68 -28.52 4.69
C ALA A 37 -0.01 -29.51 5.64
N LEU A 38 1.06 -30.17 5.18
CA LEU A 38 1.98 -30.97 5.99
C LEU A 38 3.36 -30.35 6.02
N LEU A 39 3.93 -30.21 7.21
CA LEU A 39 5.33 -29.85 7.41
C LEU A 39 6.12 -31.10 7.80
N ILE A 40 7.16 -31.42 7.04
CA ILE A 40 8.11 -32.49 7.31
C ILE A 40 9.40 -31.85 7.81
N GLY A 41 9.63 -31.92 9.11
CA GLY A 41 10.71 -31.23 9.79
C GLY A 41 10.22 -30.03 10.61
N ALA A 42 11.14 -29.41 11.34
CA ALA A 42 10.88 -28.28 12.23
C ALA A 42 12.06 -27.29 12.20
N GLY A 43 12.59 -27.02 11.00
CA GLY A 43 13.63 -26.00 10.81
C GLY A 43 13.05 -24.58 10.87
N LYS A 44 13.90 -23.59 11.13
CA LYS A 44 13.49 -22.16 11.20
C LYS A 44 12.78 -21.67 9.92
N MET A 45 13.23 -22.15 8.76
CA MET A 45 12.63 -21.78 7.47
C MET A 45 11.24 -22.40 7.28
N ALA A 46 11.06 -23.65 7.70
CA ALA A 46 9.73 -24.29 7.73
C ALA A 46 8.79 -23.59 8.71
N GLU A 47 9.28 -23.17 9.87
CA GLU A 47 8.49 -22.38 10.82
C GLU A 47 7.96 -21.11 10.17
N LEU A 48 8.81 -20.36 9.49
CA LEU A 48 8.41 -19.10 8.85
C LEU A 48 7.34 -19.35 7.77
N ALA A 49 7.56 -20.33 6.89
CA ALA A 49 6.60 -20.71 5.85
C ALA A 49 5.26 -21.17 6.44
N ALA A 50 5.29 -21.97 7.50
CA ALA A 50 4.10 -22.45 8.17
C ALA A 50 3.28 -21.32 8.83
N ARG A 51 3.95 -20.34 9.46
CA ARG A 51 3.30 -19.14 9.99
C ARG A 51 2.62 -18.33 8.88
N HIS A 52 3.27 -18.21 7.72
CA HIS A 52 2.68 -17.54 6.56
C HIS A 52 1.47 -18.30 6.01
N LEU A 53 1.54 -19.62 5.87
CA LEU A 53 0.39 -20.45 5.47
C LEU A 53 -0.78 -20.29 6.45
N ARG A 54 -0.51 -20.29 7.76
CA ARG A 54 -1.55 -20.06 8.77
C ARG A 54 -2.19 -18.68 8.64
N ARG A 55 -1.37 -17.62 8.52
CA ARG A 55 -1.87 -16.24 8.32
C ARG A 55 -2.65 -16.07 7.02
N ALA A 56 -2.31 -16.83 5.98
CA ALA A 56 -3.04 -16.86 4.72
C ALA A 56 -4.35 -17.65 4.78
N GLY A 57 -4.70 -18.20 5.95
CA GLY A 57 -5.97 -18.88 6.18
C GLY A 57 -5.96 -20.36 5.80
N CYS A 58 -4.79 -21.02 5.69
CA CYS A 58 -4.73 -22.46 5.46
C CYS A 58 -5.54 -23.19 6.54
N GLY A 59 -6.47 -24.05 6.13
CA GLY A 59 -7.44 -24.67 7.03
C GLY A 59 -6.80 -25.55 8.09
N ARG A 60 -6.09 -26.59 7.63
CA ARG A 60 -5.39 -27.54 8.50
C ARG A 60 -3.90 -27.49 8.24
N ILE A 61 -3.12 -27.52 9.31
CA ILE A 61 -1.66 -27.66 9.25
C ILE A 61 -1.29 -28.84 10.14
N SER A 62 -0.58 -29.80 9.57
CA SER A 62 -0.02 -30.94 10.28
C SER A 62 1.50 -30.87 10.26
N VAL A 63 2.12 -31.38 11.32
CA VAL A 63 3.57 -31.36 11.48
C VAL A 63 4.06 -32.76 11.81
N THR A 64 5.13 -33.19 11.15
CA THR A 64 5.82 -34.43 11.45
C THR A 64 7.32 -34.20 11.56
N ASN A 65 7.97 -34.90 12.49
CA ASN A 65 9.41 -34.81 12.72
C ASN A 65 9.90 -36.10 13.38
N ARG A 66 11.11 -36.57 13.02
CA ARG A 66 11.76 -37.72 13.68
C ARG A 66 11.81 -37.55 15.20
N THR A 67 12.05 -36.33 15.67
CA THR A 67 11.95 -36.01 17.10
C THR A 67 10.56 -35.44 17.38
N ARG A 68 9.66 -36.25 17.94
CA ARG A 68 8.27 -35.88 18.21
C ARG A 68 8.12 -34.55 18.97
N ALA A 69 8.93 -34.31 20.00
CA ALA A 69 8.92 -33.06 20.76
C ALA A 69 9.13 -31.80 19.88
N ARG A 70 9.92 -31.90 18.80
CA ARG A 70 10.10 -30.80 17.84
C ARG A 70 8.86 -30.59 16.97
N ALA A 71 8.16 -31.67 16.60
CA ALA A 71 6.88 -31.57 15.90
C ALA A 71 5.81 -30.91 16.78
N GLU A 72 5.76 -31.26 18.07
CA GLU A 72 4.83 -30.68 19.05
C GLU A 72 5.07 -29.18 19.24
N GLN A 73 6.33 -28.75 19.40
CA GLN A 73 6.69 -27.34 19.48
C GLN A 73 6.27 -26.56 18.22
N MET A 74 6.58 -27.10 17.04
CA MET A 74 6.22 -26.47 15.77
C MET A 74 4.70 -26.43 15.56
N ALA A 75 3.99 -27.52 15.84
CA ALA A 75 2.53 -27.58 15.75
C ALA A 75 1.87 -26.54 16.66
N ALA A 76 2.37 -26.34 17.88
CA ALA A 76 1.86 -25.32 18.79
C ALA A 76 1.97 -23.90 18.21
N LEU A 77 3.06 -23.57 17.51
CA LEU A 77 3.29 -22.24 16.93
C LEU A 77 2.34 -21.90 15.77
N VAL A 78 1.75 -22.91 15.15
CA VAL A 78 0.87 -22.76 13.99
C VAL A 78 -0.52 -23.32 14.24
N GLU A 79 -0.88 -23.60 15.49
CA GLU A 79 -2.18 -24.18 15.88
C GLU A 79 -2.51 -25.44 15.04
N GLY A 80 -1.47 -26.25 14.81
CA GLY A 80 -1.51 -27.45 13.97
C GLY A 80 -1.66 -28.74 14.78
N ALA A 81 -1.69 -29.86 14.07
CA ALA A 81 -1.73 -31.20 14.66
C ALA A 81 -0.43 -31.96 14.39
N VAL A 82 0.01 -32.78 15.34
CA VAL A 82 1.17 -33.65 15.13
C VAL A 82 0.75 -34.94 14.42
N ILE A 83 1.54 -35.38 13.45
CA ILE A 83 1.46 -36.70 12.82
C ILE A 83 2.77 -37.44 13.07
N ASP A 84 2.68 -38.71 13.46
CA ASP A 84 3.85 -39.55 13.72
C ASP A 84 4.70 -39.74 12.46
N TYR A 85 6.02 -39.65 12.63
CA TYR A 85 6.97 -39.69 11.51
C TYR A 85 7.02 -41.05 10.81
N GLU A 86 6.68 -42.10 11.52
CA GLU A 86 6.63 -43.47 11.00
C GLU A 86 5.39 -43.69 10.12
N SER A 87 4.35 -42.86 10.26
CA SER A 87 3.05 -43.07 9.60
C SER A 87 2.63 -41.97 8.62
N PHE A 88 3.30 -40.81 8.60
CA PHE A 88 2.84 -39.66 7.79
C PHE A 88 2.69 -39.99 6.30
N GLN A 89 3.54 -40.86 5.74
CA GLN A 89 3.47 -41.24 4.33
C GLN A 89 2.12 -41.87 3.96
N THR A 90 1.52 -42.65 4.88
CA THR A 90 0.20 -43.26 4.65
C THR A 90 -0.91 -42.22 4.52
N ARG A 91 -0.74 -41.06 5.18
CA ARG A 91 -1.67 -39.94 5.21
C ARG A 91 -1.32 -38.82 4.22
N LEU A 92 -0.24 -38.95 3.46
CA LEU A 92 0.21 -37.92 2.52
C LEU A 92 -0.85 -37.60 1.46
N HIS A 93 -1.71 -38.57 1.13
CA HIS A 93 -2.84 -38.38 0.22
C HIS A 93 -3.92 -37.41 0.73
N GLU A 94 -3.97 -37.11 2.03
CA GLU A 94 -4.87 -36.11 2.61
C GLU A 94 -4.33 -34.68 2.42
N MET A 95 -3.04 -34.52 2.09
CA MET A 95 -2.32 -33.24 2.12
C MET A 95 -2.31 -32.59 0.74
N ASP A 96 -2.75 -31.33 0.64
CA ASP A 96 -2.69 -30.54 -0.59
C ASP A 96 -1.32 -29.84 -0.74
N ILE A 97 -0.74 -29.42 0.38
CA ILE A 97 0.54 -28.71 0.43
C ILE A 97 1.50 -29.51 1.31
N VAL A 98 2.72 -29.74 0.88
CA VAL A 98 3.76 -30.45 1.62
C VAL A 98 5.03 -29.62 1.61
N LEU A 99 5.54 -29.28 2.79
CA LEU A 99 6.79 -28.55 2.95
C LEU A 99 7.81 -29.44 3.65
N ALA A 100 8.92 -29.74 2.98
CA ALA A 100 10.02 -30.53 3.49
C ALA A 100 11.22 -29.64 3.86
N SER A 101 11.71 -29.79 5.08
CA SER A 101 12.82 -29.01 5.63
C SER A 101 13.51 -29.79 6.75
N SER A 102 13.92 -31.03 6.47
CA SER A 102 14.62 -31.87 7.43
C SER A 102 16.11 -31.98 7.12
N GLY A 103 16.90 -32.40 8.10
CA GLY A 103 18.31 -32.72 7.92
C GLY A 103 18.58 -34.14 7.39
N ALA A 104 17.63 -34.76 6.70
CA ALA A 104 17.85 -36.06 6.08
C ALA A 104 18.89 -35.96 4.96
N THR A 105 19.72 -37.00 4.83
CA THR A 105 20.74 -37.12 3.78
C THR A 105 20.21 -37.76 2.50
N ASP A 106 19.08 -38.46 2.60
CA ASP A 106 18.39 -39.13 1.49
C ASP A 106 16.98 -38.54 1.29
N TYR A 107 16.40 -38.82 0.13
CA TYR A 107 15.01 -38.44 -0.16
C TYR A 107 14.03 -39.12 0.81
N ILE A 108 13.26 -38.30 1.51
CA ILE A 108 12.13 -38.71 2.35
C ILE A 108 10.92 -39.07 1.50
N LEU A 109 10.74 -38.37 0.39
CA LEU A 109 9.68 -38.64 -0.58
C LEU A 109 10.30 -38.92 -1.95
N ARG A 110 10.05 -40.14 -2.45
CA ARG A 110 10.47 -40.56 -3.79
C ARG A 110 9.34 -40.38 -4.79
N LYS A 111 9.68 -40.39 -6.07
CA LYS A 111 8.71 -40.31 -7.17
C LYS A 111 7.59 -41.34 -7.05
N GLU A 112 7.92 -42.56 -6.67
CA GLU A 112 6.96 -43.66 -6.52
C GLU A 112 5.95 -43.39 -5.40
N ASP A 113 6.39 -42.79 -4.30
CA ASP A 113 5.52 -42.42 -3.16
C ASP A 113 4.51 -41.35 -3.58
N VAL A 114 4.98 -40.30 -4.27
CA VAL A 114 4.12 -39.22 -4.77
C VAL A 114 3.17 -39.72 -5.85
N ARG A 115 3.63 -40.60 -6.74
CA ARG A 115 2.77 -41.24 -7.76
C ARG A 115 1.64 -42.06 -7.13
N ALA A 116 1.94 -42.83 -6.08
CA ALA A 116 0.91 -43.57 -5.34
C ALA A 116 -0.08 -42.63 -4.63
N VAL A 117 0.40 -41.50 -4.11
CA VAL A 117 -0.43 -40.46 -3.50
C VAL A 117 -1.37 -39.81 -4.52
N LEU A 118 -0.88 -39.42 -5.69
CA LEU A 118 -1.71 -38.84 -6.76
C LEU A 118 -2.84 -39.79 -7.18
N ARG A 119 -2.54 -41.09 -7.31
CA ARG A 119 -3.57 -42.11 -7.60
C ARG A 119 -4.68 -42.14 -6.53
N LYS A 120 -4.32 -42.13 -5.25
CA LYS A 120 -5.30 -42.07 -4.14
C LYS A 120 -6.09 -40.76 -4.14
N ARG A 121 -5.48 -39.67 -4.61
CA ARG A 121 -6.07 -38.33 -4.73
C ARG A 121 -6.90 -38.14 -5.98
N GLN A 122 -7.11 -39.17 -6.80
CA GLN A 122 -7.80 -39.07 -8.10
C GLN A 122 -7.15 -37.99 -9.00
N ASN A 123 -5.82 -37.91 -8.99
CA ASN A 123 -5.00 -36.91 -9.67
C ASN A 123 -5.27 -35.45 -9.28
N ARG A 124 -5.93 -35.20 -8.14
CA ARG A 124 -5.99 -33.85 -7.58
C ARG A 124 -4.56 -33.35 -7.27
N PRO A 125 -4.26 -32.09 -7.58
CA PRO A 125 -2.91 -31.57 -7.48
C PRO A 125 -2.37 -31.58 -6.06
N VAL A 126 -1.04 -31.72 -5.97
CA VAL A 126 -0.26 -31.59 -4.74
C VAL A 126 0.87 -30.60 -4.98
N PHE A 127 1.06 -29.69 -4.03
CA PHE A 127 2.13 -28.70 -4.05
C PHE A 127 3.21 -29.10 -3.05
N LEU A 128 4.43 -29.29 -3.53
CA LEU A 128 5.57 -29.80 -2.80
C LEU A 128 6.66 -28.73 -2.76
N ILE A 129 7.15 -28.44 -1.56
CA ILE A 129 8.14 -27.39 -1.32
C ILE A 129 9.33 -28.04 -0.62
N ASP A 130 10.48 -28.09 -1.29
CA ASP A 130 11.70 -28.65 -0.72
C ASP A 130 12.73 -27.56 -0.43
N ILE A 131 12.83 -27.19 0.83
CA ILE A 131 13.79 -26.19 1.32
C ILE A 131 14.94 -26.83 2.10
N ALA A 132 15.16 -28.14 1.92
CA ALA A 132 16.24 -28.87 2.56
C ALA A 132 17.51 -28.91 1.69
N VAL A 133 18.67 -28.91 2.35
CA VAL A 133 19.98 -29.11 1.73
C VAL A 133 20.74 -30.15 2.55
N PRO A 134 21.00 -31.37 2.02
CA PRO A 134 20.57 -31.89 0.72
C PRO A 134 19.04 -32.07 0.61
N ARG A 135 18.54 -32.17 -0.64
CA ARG A 135 17.10 -32.26 -0.94
C ARG A 135 16.43 -33.43 -0.22
N ASN A 136 15.20 -33.21 0.22
CA ASN A 136 14.38 -34.22 0.90
C ASN A 136 13.34 -34.85 -0.05
N ILE A 137 13.08 -34.24 -1.19
CA ILE A 137 12.15 -34.75 -2.20
C ILE A 137 12.94 -35.05 -3.47
N ASP A 138 12.71 -36.24 -4.02
CA ASP A 138 13.31 -36.67 -5.27
C ASP A 138 12.94 -35.71 -6.42
N PRO A 139 13.91 -35.08 -7.11
CA PRO A 139 13.65 -34.19 -8.25
C PRO A 139 12.83 -34.86 -9.37
N ALA A 140 12.90 -36.19 -9.51
CA ALA A 140 12.13 -36.92 -10.52
C ALA A 140 10.61 -36.87 -10.29
N VAL A 141 10.15 -36.36 -9.14
CA VAL A 141 8.73 -36.04 -8.88
C VAL A 141 8.19 -34.99 -9.85
N ASP A 142 9.03 -34.08 -10.36
CA ASP A 142 8.65 -33.02 -11.30
C ASP A 142 8.15 -33.56 -12.65
N GLU A 143 8.46 -34.82 -12.97
CA GLU A 143 7.94 -35.51 -14.15
C GLU A 143 6.48 -35.99 -13.97
N LEU A 144 5.91 -35.92 -12.77
CA LEU A 144 4.54 -36.35 -12.51
C LEU A 144 3.55 -35.22 -12.76
N GLU A 145 2.60 -35.46 -13.66
CA GLU A 145 1.49 -34.54 -13.88
C GLU A 145 0.71 -34.31 -12.57
N ASN A 146 0.43 -33.04 -12.25
CA ASN A 146 -0.24 -32.59 -11.03
C ASN A 146 0.58 -32.70 -9.72
N ALA A 147 1.88 -32.99 -9.78
CA ALA A 147 2.81 -32.73 -8.68
C ALA A 147 3.64 -31.49 -8.97
N TYR A 148 3.42 -30.41 -8.22
CA TYR A 148 4.13 -29.15 -8.39
C TYR A 148 5.26 -29.10 -7.37
N LEU A 149 6.49 -29.43 -7.78
CA LEU A 149 7.67 -29.41 -6.91
C LEU A 149 8.46 -28.12 -7.09
N TYR A 150 8.72 -27.42 -5.99
CA TYR A 150 9.52 -26.21 -5.97
C TYR A 150 10.60 -26.31 -4.90
N ASP A 151 11.82 -25.91 -5.24
CA ASP A 151 12.92 -25.82 -4.29
C ASP A 151 13.17 -24.39 -3.79
N ILE A 152 14.21 -24.22 -2.97
CA ILE A 152 14.61 -22.90 -2.47
C ILE A 152 15.01 -21.91 -3.57
N ASP A 153 15.61 -22.39 -4.66
CA ASP A 153 16.09 -21.57 -5.76
C ASP A 153 14.92 -21.13 -6.66
N ASP A 154 13.96 -22.02 -6.91
CA ASP A 154 12.70 -21.73 -7.61
C ASP A 154 11.91 -20.64 -6.89
N LEU A 155 11.77 -20.78 -5.56
CA LEU A 155 11.13 -19.77 -4.72
C LEU A 155 11.93 -18.45 -4.72
N GLY A 156 13.26 -18.52 -4.79
CA GLY A 156 14.13 -17.35 -4.92
C GLY A 156 13.92 -16.60 -6.25
N ARG A 157 13.68 -17.31 -7.35
CA ARG A 157 13.38 -16.69 -8.66
C ARG A 157 12.03 -15.97 -8.65
N GLU A 158 11.02 -16.53 -7.99
CA GLU A 158 9.71 -15.89 -7.83
C GLU A 158 9.79 -14.62 -6.96
N VAL A 159 10.65 -14.63 -5.95
CA VAL A 159 10.97 -13.44 -5.15
C VAL A 159 11.56 -12.32 -6.00
N GLU A 160 12.51 -12.65 -6.89
CA GLU A 160 13.20 -11.66 -7.72
C GLU A 160 12.29 -11.08 -8.82
N ALA A 161 11.42 -11.92 -9.42
CA ALA A 161 10.38 -11.44 -10.33
C ALA A 161 9.45 -10.41 -9.65
N ASN A 162 9.07 -10.67 -8.40
CA ASN A 162 8.30 -9.71 -7.58
C ASN A 162 9.09 -8.43 -7.22
N ARG A 163 10.42 -8.50 -7.14
CA ARG A 163 11.27 -7.33 -6.86
C ARG A 163 11.29 -6.35 -8.04
N GLN A 164 11.36 -6.87 -9.26
CA GLN A 164 11.30 -6.04 -10.47
C GLN A 164 9.94 -5.34 -10.63
N ALA A 165 8.84 -6.05 -10.29
CA ALA A 165 7.52 -5.43 -10.23
C ALA A 165 7.47 -4.27 -9.22
N ARG A 166 8.15 -4.40 -8.08
CA ARG A 166 8.22 -3.32 -7.08
C ARG A 166 9.00 -2.08 -7.49
N GLN A 167 10.01 -2.21 -8.35
CA GLN A 167 10.72 -1.03 -8.86
C GLN A 167 9.76 -0.10 -9.61
N ARG A 168 8.84 -0.68 -10.39
CA ARG A 168 7.80 0.07 -11.11
C ARG A 168 6.80 0.70 -10.15
N GLU A 169 6.36 -0.03 -9.14
CA GLU A 169 5.45 0.47 -8.08
C GLU A 169 6.08 1.59 -7.23
N ALA A 170 7.41 1.58 -7.06
CA ALA A 170 8.15 2.66 -6.40
C ALA A 170 8.16 3.93 -7.24
N GLU A 171 8.36 3.81 -8.56
CA GLU A 171 8.29 4.93 -9.50
C GLU A 171 6.88 5.57 -9.51
N GLU A 172 5.82 4.75 -9.49
CA GLU A 172 4.44 5.24 -9.37
C GLU A 172 4.18 5.94 -8.02
N ALA A 173 4.71 5.39 -6.92
CA ALA A 173 4.61 6.03 -5.61
C ALA A 173 5.33 7.39 -5.57
N GLU A 174 6.48 7.53 -6.23
CA GLU A 174 7.20 8.80 -6.36
C GLU A 174 6.39 9.84 -7.13
N GLN A 175 5.71 9.45 -8.21
CA GLN A 175 4.82 10.36 -8.95
C GLN A 175 3.68 10.88 -8.06
N ILE A 176 3.01 9.99 -7.32
CA ILE A 176 1.94 10.39 -6.38
C ILE A 176 2.46 11.37 -5.32
N ILE A 177 3.69 11.14 -4.81
CA ILE A 177 4.33 12.05 -3.85
C ILE A 177 4.57 13.42 -4.49
N GLN A 178 5.13 13.47 -5.70
CA GLN A 178 5.38 14.73 -6.40
C GLN A 178 4.10 15.55 -6.60
N GLU A 179 3.01 14.90 -7.03
CA GLU A 179 1.73 15.59 -7.16
C GLU A 179 1.19 16.15 -5.83
N GLU A 180 1.31 15.39 -4.73
CA GLU A 180 0.86 15.85 -3.42
C GLU A 180 1.73 16.99 -2.87
N VAL A 181 3.04 16.96 -3.14
CA VAL A 181 3.94 18.07 -2.85
C VAL A 181 3.51 19.32 -3.61
N GLN A 182 3.17 19.19 -4.89
CA GLN A 182 2.69 20.32 -5.69
C GLN A 182 1.38 20.89 -5.15
N ARG A 183 0.40 20.03 -4.82
CA ARG A 183 -0.87 20.46 -4.17
C ARG A 183 -0.64 21.13 -2.82
N LEU A 184 0.34 20.67 -2.05
CA LEU A 184 0.72 21.25 -0.77
C LEU A 184 1.29 22.66 -0.97
N ILE A 185 2.21 22.83 -1.93
CA ILE A 185 2.81 24.13 -2.28
C ILE A 185 1.72 25.13 -2.68
N GLU A 186 0.77 24.73 -3.53
CA GLU A 186 -0.36 25.58 -3.94
C GLU A 186 -1.23 26.02 -2.75
N ARG A 187 -1.48 25.11 -1.81
CA ARG A 187 -2.23 25.42 -0.57
C ARG A 187 -1.49 26.41 0.32
N PHE A 188 -0.17 26.27 0.47
CA PHE A 188 0.64 27.22 1.26
C PHE A 188 0.62 28.62 0.65
N ARG A 189 0.83 28.72 -0.67
CA ARG A 189 0.83 30.03 -1.35
C ARG A 189 -0.53 30.73 -1.31
N THR A 190 -1.63 29.98 -1.35
CA THR A 190 -2.98 30.55 -1.17
C THR A 190 -3.18 31.16 0.22
N ARG A 191 -2.55 30.57 1.26
CA ARG A 191 -2.62 31.07 2.65
C ARG A 191 -1.78 32.34 2.84
N GLU A 192 -0.66 32.47 2.16
CA GLU A 192 0.23 33.64 2.24
C GLU A 192 -0.37 34.91 1.61
N VAL A 193 -1.25 34.78 0.61
CA VAL A 193 -1.88 35.94 -0.06
C VAL A 193 -3.20 36.38 0.57
N ALA A 194 -3.77 35.59 1.48
CA ALA A 194 -5.02 35.94 2.15
C ALA A 194 -4.94 37.29 2.92
N PRO A 195 -3.86 37.61 3.66
CA PRO A 195 -3.70 38.92 4.29
C PRO A 195 -3.67 40.08 3.29
N VAL A 196 -3.09 39.88 2.10
CA VAL A 196 -3.02 40.91 1.04
C VAL A 196 -4.41 41.19 0.47
N ILE A 197 -5.24 40.15 0.26
CA ILE A 197 -6.63 40.30 -0.18
C ILE A 197 -7.46 41.04 0.88
N VAL A 198 -7.31 40.66 2.15
CA VAL A 198 -8.03 41.31 3.26
C VAL A 198 -7.62 42.77 3.39
N GLY A 199 -6.33 43.08 3.34
CA GLY A 199 -5.83 44.47 3.39
C GLY A 199 -6.37 45.31 2.23
N LEU A 200 -6.43 44.76 1.01
CA LEU A 200 -7.03 45.45 -0.14
C LEU A 200 -8.50 45.80 0.10
N GLN A 201 -9.30 44.83 0.57
CA GLN A 201 -10.72 45.05 0.83
C GLN A 201 -10.93 46.09 1.93
N GLN A 202 -10.17 46.00 3.03
CA GLN A 202 -10.21 46.98 4.12
C GLN A 202 -9.87 48.39 3.63
N ARG A 203 -8.81 48.53 2.82
CA ARG A 203 -8.42 49.84 2.29
C ARG A 203 -9.48 50.46 1.38
N LEU A 204 -10.13 49.64 0.54
CA LEU A 204 -11.20 50.12 -0.33
C LEU A 204 -12.44 50.52 0.49
N ASP A 205 -12.80 49.75 1.51
CA ASP A 205 -13.92 50.07 2.39
C ASP A 205 -13.67 51.35 3.21
N GLU A 206 -12.44 51.58 3.68
CA GLU A 206 -12.04 52.83 4.33
C GLU A 206 -12.20 54.03 3.41
N LEU A 207 -11.66 53.94 2.18
CA LEU A 207 -11.82 55.00 1.17
C LEU A 207 -13.29 55.28 0.86
N ALA A 208 -14.11 54.23 0.79
CA ALA A 208 -15.56 54.36 0.59
C ALA A 208 -16.20 55.18 1.71
N ARG A 209 -15.90 54.82 2.97
CA ARG A 209 -16.45 55.48 4.15
C ARG A 209 -16.00 56.94 4.22
N GLU A 210 -14.72 57.21 4.01
CA GLU A 210 -14.16 58.58 4.04
C GLU A 210 -14.84 59.50 3.01
N GLU A 211 -15.03 59.04 1.77
CA GLU A 211 -15.69 59.84 0.74
C GLU A 211 -17.19 60.00 1.01
N LEU A 212 -17.87 58.93 1.43
CA LEU A 212 -19.30 59.01 1.75
C LEU A 212 -19.57 59.97 2.91
N GLU A 213 -18.78 59.93 3.99
CA GLU A 213 -18.90 60.88 5.10
C GLU A 213 -18.65 62.33 4.64
N ARG A 214 -17.62 62.55 3.81
CA ARG A 214 -17.27 63.88 3.30
C ARG A 214 -18.41 64.53 2.51
N TRP A 215 -19.17 63.72 1.78
CA TRP A 215 -20.27 64.19 0.93
C TRP A 215 -21.64 64.11 1.60
N ARG A 216 -21.79 63.34 2.69
CA ARG A 216 -23.06 63.16 3.42
C ARG A 216 -23.69 64.50 3.84
N GLY A 217 -22.89 65.41 4.41
CA GLY A 217 -23.36 66.73 4.81
C GLY A 217 -23.62 67.72 3.65
N LYS A 218 -22.99 67.51 2.49
CA LYS A 218 -23.10 68.40 1.33
C LYS A 218 -24.27 68.07 0.40
N LEU A 219 -24.67 66.80 0.38
CA LEU A 219 -25.70 66.30 -0.55
C LEU A 219 -27.11 66.31 0.04
N GLY A 220 -27.28 66.66 1.33
CA GLY A 220 -28.60 66.77 1.97
C GLY A 220 -29.43 65.48 1.86
N VAL A 221 -28.76 64.34 2.07
CA VAL A 221 -29.30 63.00 1.78
C VAL A 221 -30.17 62.53 2.94
N ASP A 222 -31.38 62.04 2.67
CA ASP A 222 -32.19 61.33 3.66
C ASP A 222 -31.63 59.92 3.95
N ALA A 223 -32.15 59.25 4.99
CA ALA A 223 -31.62 57.95 5.42
C ALA A 223 -31.72 56.86 4.33
N GLU A 224 -32.80 56.87 3.55
CA GLU A 224 -33.04 55.89 2.48
C GLU A 224 -32.07 56.07 1.31
N ARG A 225 -31.82 57.31 0.87
CA ARG A 225 -30.83 57.60 -0.17
C ARG A 225 -29.40 57.40 0.30
N ALA A 226 -29.11 57.58 1.59
CA ALA A 226 -27.80 57.30 2.16
C ALA A 226 -27.47 55.79 2.10
N GLU A 227 -28.45 54.94 2.45
CA GLU A 227 -28.30 53.48 2.35
C GLU A 227 -28.14 53.03 0.88
N ALA A 228 -28.93 53.60 -0.04
CA ALA A 228 -28.79 53.32 -1.47
C ALA A 228 -27.41 53.72 -2.03
N LEU A 229 -26.85 54.84 -1.57
CA LEU A 229 -25.53 55.32 -1.97
C LEU A 229 -24.40 54.46 -1.41
N GLU A 230 -24.53 53.99 -0.15
CA GLU A 230 -23.61 53.02 0.45
C GLU A 230 -23.63 51.69 -0.31
N ALA A 231 -24.81 51.18 -0.65
CA ALA A 231 -24.97 49.96 -1.42
C ALA A 231 -24.38 50.09 -2.84
N TYR A 232 -24.63 51.22 -3.51
CA TYR A 232 -24.05 51.53 -4.82
C TYR A 232 -22.52 51.58 -4.76
N THR A 233 -21.96 52.29 -3.78
CA THR A 233 -20.51 52.45 -3.62
C THR A 233 -19.84 51.12 -3.32
N ARG A 234 -20.41 50.31 -2.42
CA ARG A 234 -19.91 48.96 -2.13
C ARG A 234 -19.96 48.05 -3.37
N SER A 235 -21.04 48.10 -4.14
CA SER A 235 -21.17 47.34 -5.39
C SER A 235 -20.12 47.74 -6.44
N LEU A 236 -19.86 49.04 -6.58
CA LEU A 236 -18.82 49.56 -7.46
C LEU A 236 -17.42 49.10 -7.02
N LEU A 237 -17.11 49.24 -5.73
CA LEU A 237 -15.81 48.83 -5.18
C LEU A 237 -15.58 47.32 -5.28
N ASN A 238 -16.61 46.51 -5.08
CA ASN A 238 -16.52 45.06 -5.30
C ASN A 238 -16.16 44.72 -6.75
N LYS A 239 -16.70 45.45 -7.74
CA LYS A 239 -16.34 45.28 -9.15
C LYS A 239 -14.89 45.70 -9.42
N VAL A 240 -14.44 46.80 -8.81
CA VAL A 240 -13.04 47.28 -8.92
C VAL A 240 -12.07 46.30 -8.26
N ALA A 241 -12.41 45.75 -7.09
CA ALA A 241 -11.58 44.83 -6.32
C ALA A 241 -11.41 43.47 -7.01
N HIS A 242 -12.34 43.06 -7.88
CA HIS A 242 -12.32 41.75 -8.52
C HIS A 242 -11.02 41.50 -9.31
N GLY A 243 -10.61 42.44 -10.16
CA GLY A 243 -9.39 42.31 -10.99
C GLY A 243 -8.12 42.12 -10.15
N PRO A 244 -7.80 43.04 -9.22
CA PRO A 244 -6.66 42.89 -8.32
C PRO A 244 -6.71 41.61 -7.47
N ILE A 245 -7.87 41.19 -6.97
CA ILE A 245 -8.01 39.94 -6.19
C ILE A 245 -7.69 38.71 -7.05
N VAL A 246 -8.17 38.69 -8.30
CA VAL A 246 -7.86 37.61 -9.25
C VAL A 246 -6.35 37.57 -9.54
N GLU A 247 -5.73 38.72 -9.78
CA GLU A 247 -4.29 38.79 -10.04
C GLU A 247 -3.44 38.46 -8.81
N ILE A 248 -3.85 38.81 -7.59
CA ILE A 248 -3.19 38.38 -6.35
C ILE A 248 -3.20 36.84 -6.23
N ARG A 249 -4.36 36.20 -6.48
CA ARG A 249 -4.48 34.74 -6.45
C ARG A 249 -3.65 34.07 -7.54
N ARG A 250 -3.60 34.67 -8.73
CA ARG A 250 -2.79 34.19 -9.85
C ARG A 250 -1.30 34.33 -9.57
N ALA A 251 -0.86 35.47 -9.05
CA ALA A 251 0.52 35.72 -8.68
C ALA A 251 0.99 34.71 -7.62
N ALA A 252 0.15 34.37 -6.65
CA ALA A 252 0.43 33.32 -5.67
C ALA A 252 0.77 31.96 -6.30
N ALA A 253 0.29 31.65 -7.51
CA ALA A 253 0.59 30.38 -8.17
C ALA A 253 1.91 30.39 -8.96
N LEU A 254 2.48 31.57 -9.25
CA LEU A 254 3.62 31.72 -10.16
C LEU A 254 4.96 31.83 -9.41
N PRO A 255 6.06 31.25 -9.93
CA PRO A 255 7.40 31.40 -9.34
C PRO A 255 7.88 32.85 -9.21
N GLU A 256 7.41 33.76 -10.08
CA GLU A 256 7.74 35.19 -10.04
C GLU A 256 6.66 36.06 -9.35
N GLY A 257 5.71 35.41 -8.66
CA GLY A 257 4.55 36.03 -8.03
C GLY A 257 4.86 37.16 -7.06
N ASP A 258 5.97 37.06 -6.33
CA ASP A 258 6.37 38.03 -5.30
C ASP A 258 6.55 39.44 -5.84
N ARG A 259 7.02 39.58 -7.09
CA ARG A 259 7.15 40.90 -7.73
C ARG A 259 5.80 41.54 -7.98
N ILE A 260 4.84 40.75 -8.47
CA ILE A 260 3.47 41.21 -8.73
C ILE A 260 2.79 41.59 -7.41
N LEU A 261 2.90 40.73 -6.38
CA LEU A 261 2.36 41.01 -5.05
C LEU A 261 2.96 42.29 -4.45
N THR A 262 4.26 42.53 -4.61
CA THR A 262 4.93 43.76 -4.16
C THR A 262 4.36 45.00 -4.84
N VAL A 263 4.13 44.95 -6.16
CA VAL A 263 3.53 46.06 -6.92
C VAL A 263 2.11 46.34 -6.42
N ILE A 264 1.29 45.31 -6.22
CA ILE A 264 -0.09 45.46 -5.74
C ILE A 264 -0.12 46.06 -4.32
N ARG A 265 0.73 45.58 -3.41
CA ARG A 265 0.89 46.17 -2.06
C ARG A 265 1.20 47.66 -2.13
N ARG A 266 2.12 48.08 -3.01
CA ARG A 266 2.48 49.50 -3.20
C ARG A 266 1.35 50.32 -3.83
N MET A 267 0.68 49.80 -4.86
CA MET A 267 -0.40 50.51 -5.55
C MET A 267 -1.56 50.85 -4.61
N PHE A 268 -1.92 49.92 -3.71
CA PHE A 268 -3.01 50.10 -2.76
C PHE A 268 -2.55 50.53 -1.37
N ARG A 269 -1.24 50.74 -1.16
CA ARG A 269 -0.64 51.10 0.14
C ARG A 269 -1.05 50.14 1.27
N LEU A 270 -0.96 48.84 0.98
CA LEU A 270 -1.23 47.78 1.94
C LEU A 270 0.03 47.60 2.79
N GLU A 271 0.05 48.16 4.00
CA GLU A 271 1.20 48.05 4.91
C GLU A 271 1.43 46.58 5.31
N GLU A 272 2.70 46.22 5.52
CA GLU A 272 3.08 44.93 6.09
C GLU A 272 2.85 44.98 7.60
N SER A 273 1.81 44.28 8.07
CA SER A 273 1.73 43.84 9.48
C SER A 273 2.52 42.55 9.65
#